data_AF-A0A6L6YLA6-F1
#
_entry.id   AF-A0A6L6YLA6-F1
#
_cell.length_a   1.000
_cell.length_b   1.000
_cell.length_c   1.000
_cell.angle_alpha   90.00
_cell.angle_beta   90.00
_cell.angle_gamma   90.00
#
_symmetry.space_group_name_H-M   'P 1'
#
loop_
_entity.id
_entity.type
_entity.pdbx_description
1 polymer ?
#
loop_
_entity_poly.entity_id
_entity_poly.type
_entity_poly.pdbx_seq_one_letter_code
_entity_poly.pdbx_strand_id
1 'polypeptide(L)'
;MGFDHEAASYDAGRMLVGAAVTYLRRYGDYANGGSSKNHSAGVTLYGTHIGNNGMYADITLKASRMHNKFTAVSDMNRYVSKGRFNTYAVQTGVEAGKRFTFGAEENWFVDPQVQILYGNIRHTSFKTDTGVTAHVKSMNSLIGRAGVGAGYKAKQGSEFIRADALREFTADYKVDYSVKNARNQSKVDLKDTWGEISAGAISI
;
A
#
# COMPACT_ATOMS: atom_id res chain seq x y z
N MET A 1 11.04 -8.90 -4.12
CA MET A 1 12.31 -8.92 -4.87
C MET A 1 12.21 -7.90 -5.98
N GLY A 2 13.26 -7.14 -6.27
CA GLY A 2 13.25 -6.12 -7.31
C GLY A 2 14.57 -6.08 -8.07
N PHE A 3 14.51 -5.51 -9.26
CA PHE A 3 15.64 -5.25 -10.13
C PHE A 3 15.50 -3.84 -10.68
N ASP A 4 16.54 -3.05 -10.54
CA ASP A 4 16.68 -1.72 -11.15
C ASP A 4 17.83 -1.70 -12.15
N HIS A 5 17.68 -0.81 -13.12
CA HIS A 5 18.70 -0.47 -14.09
C HIS A 5 18.79 1.05 -14.20
N GLU A 6 20.01 1.58 -14.26
CA GLU A 6 20.22 2.99 -14.59
C GLU A 6 19.92 3.18 -16.08
N ALA A 7 18.78 3.81 -16.38
CA ALA A 7 18.34 3.99 -17.77
C ALA A 7 19.12 5.10 -18.48
N ALA A 8 19.50 6.14 -17.74
CA ALA A 8 20.26 7.26 -18.28
C ALA A 8 20.96 8.05 -17.16
N SER A 9 22.12 8.61 -17.50
CA SER A 9 22.84 9.59 -16.71
C SER A 9 23.14 10.81 -17.59
N TYR A 10 22.96 12.01 -17.04
CA TYR A 10 23.08 13.28 -17.74
C TYR A 10 23.57 14.38 -16.79
N ASP A 11 24.01 15.52 -17.33
CA ASP A 11 24.65 16.59 -16.54
C ASP A 11 23.80 17.10 -15.35
N ALA A 12 22.47 17.00 -15.43
CA ALA A 12 21.56 17.45 -14.38
C ALA A 12 21.17 16.35 -13.35
N GLY A 13 21.54 15.08 -13.58
CA GLY A 13 21.20 13.98 -12.68
C GLY A 13 21.15 12.60 -13.35
N ARG A 14 20.50 11.65 -12.69
CA ARG A 14 20.31 10.28 -13.21
C ARG A 14 18.87 9.85 -13.16
N MET A 15 18.54 8.87 -14.00
CA MET A 15 17.25 8.24 -14.07
C MET A 15 17.39 6.73 -13.86
N LEU A 16 16.72 6.24 -12.82
CA LEU A 16 16.62 4.83 -12.50
C LEU A 16 15.26 4.33 -12.97
N VAL A 17 15.22 3.15 -13.58
CA VAL A 17 13.98 2.45 -13.88
C VAL A 17 14.09 1.02 -13.37
N GLY A 18 12.98 0.46 -12.92
CA GLY A 18 13.02 -0.89 -12.39
C GLY A 18 11.66 -1.54 -12.28
N ALA A 19 11.72 -2.80 -11.90
CA ALA A 19 10.57 -3.62 -11.66
C ALA A 19 10.75 -4.42 -10.37
N ALA A 20 9.65 -4.64 -9.64
CA ALA A 20 9.63 -5.44 -8.44
C ALA A 20 8.45 -6.41 -8.44
N VAL A 21 8.67 -7.61 -7.91
CA VAL A 21 7.63 -8.58 -7.62
C VAL A 21 7.41 -8.63 -6.11
N THR A 22 6.14 -8.53 -5.73
CA THR A 22 5.69 -8.55 -4.34
C THR A 22 4.78 -9.74 -4.09
N TYR A 23 5.04 -10.48 -3.01
CA TYR A 23 4.12 -11.47 -2.47
C TYR A 23 3.83 -11.12 -1.01
N LEU A 24 2.54 -11.03 -0.67
CA LEU A 24 2.07 -10.69 0.67
C LEU A 24 1.13 -11.79 1.15
N ARG A 25 1.29 -12.19 2.41
CA ARG A 25 0.41 -13.12 3.10
C ARG A 25 -0.05 -12.47 4.39
N ARG A 26 -1.35 -12.40 4.60
CA ARG A 26 -1.98 -11.82 5.79
C ARG A 26 -2.88 -12.85 6.45
N TYR A 27 -2.81 -12.88 7.77
CA TYR A 27 -3.70 -13.61 8.63
C TYR A 27 -4.41 -12.59 9.53
N GLY A 28 -5.66 -12.84 9.84
CA GLY A 28 -6.41 -12.00 10.78
C GLY A 28 -7.44 -12.83 11.51
N ASP A 29 -7.62 -12.56 12.79
CA ASP A 29 -8.67 -13.15 13.60
C ASP A 29 -9.81 -12.14 13.72
N TYR A 30 -11.05 -12.63 13.60
CA TYR A 30 -12.25 -11.84 13.75
C TYR A 30 -12.95 -12.20 15.07
N ALA A 31 -13.86 -11.34 15.52
CA ALA A 31 -14.71 -11.62 16.68
C ALA A 31 -15.40 -12.99 16.55
N ASN A 32 -15.67 -13.61 17.71
CA ASN A 32 -16.38 -14.89 17.80
C ASN A 32 -15.67 -16.09 17.12
N GLY A 33 -14.34 -16.04 16.98
CA GLY A 33 -13.56 -17.12 16.39
C GLY A 33 -13.58 -17.15 14.85
N GLY A 34 -14.02 -16.06 14.20
CA GLY A 34 -13.85 -15.89 12.78
C GLY A 34 -12.37 -15.73 12.40
N SER A 35 -12.02 -16.02 11.15
CA SER A 35 -10.63 -15.92 10.68
C SER A 35 -10.54 -15.52 9.22
N SER A 36 -9.41 -14.92 8.86
CA SER A 36 -9.08 -14.42 7.52
C SER A 36 -7.72 -14.95 7.10
N LYS A 37 -7.64 -15.49 5.88
CA LYS A 37 -6.39 -15.87 5.23
C LYS A 37 -6.37 -15.24 3.85
N ASN A 38 -5.56 -14.19 3.71
CA ASN A 38 -5.46 -13.43 2.47
C ASN A 38 -4.04 -13.52 1.93
N HIS A 39 -3.89 -13.65 0.62
CA HIS A 39 -2.59 -13.50 -0.02
C HIS A 39 -2.73 -12.70 -1.30
N SER A 40 -1.68 -11.97 -1.65
CA SER A 40 -1.63 -11.21 -2.90
C SER A 40 -0.27 -11.32 -3.54
N ALA A 41 -0.26 -11.44 -4.86
CA ALA A 41 0.93 -11.34 -5.68
C ALA A 41 0.78 -10.14 -6.62
N GLY A 42 1.85 -9.40 -6.86
CA GLY A 42 1.82 -8.25 -7.75
C GLY A 42 3.17 -7.89 -8.32
N VAL A 43 3.12 -7.08 -9.37
CA VAL A 43 4.27 -6.50 -10.05
C VAL A 43 4.18 -4.98 -9.91
N THR A 44 5.30 -4.35 -9.62
CA THR A 44 5.47 -2.90 -9.58
C THR A 44 6.50 -2.51 -10.62
N LEU A 45 6.21 -1.49 -11.42
CA LEU A 45 7.18 -0.79 -12.24
C LEU A 45 7.44 0.57 -11.60
N TYR A 46 8.66 1.07 -11.67
CA TYR A 46 9.01 2.37 -11.14
C TYR A 46 10.04 3.08 -12.01
N GLY A 47 9.97 4.41 -11.98
CA GLY A 47 10.96 5.31 -12.55
C GLY A 47 11.25 6.42 -11.55
N THR A 48 12.53 6.65 -11.28
CA THR A 48 13.00 7.63 -10.30
C THR A 48 14.01 8.55 -10.95
N HIS A 49 13.74 9.85 -10.91
CA HIS A 49 14.72 10.87 -11.23
C HIS A 49 15.41 11.34 -9.94
N ILE A 50 16.74 11.38 -9.97
CA ILE A 50 17.57 11.90 -8.87
C ILE A 50 18.41 13.04 -9.43
N GLY A 51 18.14 14.25 -8.97
CA GLY A 51 18.90 15.44 -9.32
C GLY A 51 20.19 15.57 -8.50
N ASN A 52 21.20 16.22 -9.09
CA ASN A 52 22.50 16.44 -8.42
C ASN A 52 22.40 17.33 -7.17
N ASN A 53 21.30 18.07 -7.01
CA ASN A 53 21.02 18.94 -5.86
C ASN A 53 20.29 18.24 -4.70
N GLY A 54 20.22 16.91 -4.72
CA GLY A 54 19.54 16.09 -3.70
C GLY A 54 18.02 16.00 -3.85
N MET A 55 17.41 16.66 -4.85
CA MET A 55 16.00 16.47 -5.17
C MET A 55 15.77 15.13 -5.86
N TYR A 56 14.62 14.52 -5.59
CA TYR A 56 14.16 13.36 -6.32
C TYR A 56 12.67 13.43 -6.58
N ALA A 57 12.26 12.75 -7.64
CA ALA A 57 10.87 12.47 -7.92
C ALA A 57 10.76 11.06 -8.49
N ASP A 58 9.76 10.31 -8.05
CA ASP A 58 9.47 8.99 -8.60
C ASP A 58 8.00 8.81 -8.95
N ILE A 59 7.79 7.89 -9.88
CA ILE A 59 6.48 7.38 -10.24
C ILE A 59 6.52 5.86 -10.14
N THR A 60 5.45 5.30 -9.59
CA THR A 60 5.27 3.86 -9.46
C THR A 60 3.94 3.43 -10.06
N LEU A 61 3.91 2.26 -10.69
CA LEU A 61 2.71 1.61 -11.17
C LEU A 61 2.71 0.17 -10.69
N LYS A 62 1.67 -0.23 -9.96
CA LYS A 62 1.53 -1.54 -9.36
C LYS A 62 0.25 -2.21 -9.82
N ALA A 63 0.35 -3.46 -10.24
CA ALA A 63 -0.79 -4.33 -10.51
C ALA A 63 -0.68 -5.56 -9.62
N SER A 64 -1.78 -5.97 -8.99
CA SER A 64 -1.79 -7.12 -8.09
C SER A 64 -3.08 -7.93 -8.19
N ARG A 65 -2.95 -9.23 -7.92
CA ARG A 65 -4.05 -10.16 -7.74
C ARG A 65 -4.15 -10.54 -6.27
N MET A 66 -5.31 -10.35 -5.69
CA MET A 66 -5.62 -10.60 -4.29
C MET A 66 -6.55 -11.80 -4.18
N HIS A 67 -6.17 -12.77 -3.38
CA HIS A 67 -7.00 -13.90 -3.01
C HIS A 67 -7.43 -13.72 -1.57
N ASN A 68 -8.74 -13.66 -1.35
CA ASN A 68 -9.32 -13.45 -0.05
C ASN A 68 -10.12 -14.68 0.39
N LYS A 69 -9.89 -15.13 1.62
CA LYS A 69 -10.65 -16.20 2.26
C LYS A 69 -11.00 -15.74 3.67
N PHE A 70 -12.29 -15.69 3.97
CA PHE A 70 -12.77 -15.31 5.30
C PHE A 70 -13.78 -16.34 5.84
N THR A 71 -13.81 -16.44 7.16
CA THR A 71 -14.82 -17.12 7.96
C THR A 71 -15.41 -16.08 8.90
N ALA A 72 -16.65 -15.69 8.65
CA ALA A 72 -17.40 -14.80 9.54
C ALA A 72 -18.27 -15.64 10.49
N VAL A 73 -18.22 -15.33 11.78
CA VAL A 73 -19.05 -15.96 12.81
C VAL A 73 -19.94 -14.89 13.41
N SER A 74 -21.25 -15.12 13.40
CA SER A 74 -22.25 -14.19 13.96
C SER A 74 -22.04 -13.97 15.46
N ASP A 75 -22.37 -12.77 15.97
CA ASP A 75 -22.28 -12.40 17.39
C ASP A 75 -23.02 -13.31 18.36
N MET A 76 -24.02 -14.05 17.89
CA MET A 76 -24.73 -15.06 18.70
C MET A 76 -24.15 -16.48 18.54
N ASN A 77 -23.01 -16.65 17.86
CA ASN A 77 -22.42 -17.94 17.44
C ASN A 77 -23.36 -18.89 16.67
N ARG A 78 -24.48 -18.38 16.14
CA ARG A 78 -25.51 -19.18 15.47
C ARG A 78 -25.25 -19.44 13.99
N TYR A 79 -24.40 -18.64 13.35
CA TYR A 79 -24.13 -18.72 11.92
C TYR A 79 -22.66 -18.57 11.61
N VAL A 80 -22.11 -19.52 10.85
CA VAL A 80 -20.77 -19.48 10.28
C VAL A 80 -20.92 -19.32 8.78
N SER A 81 -20.32 -18.27 8.21
CA SER A 81 -20.36 -17.99 6.78
C SER A 81 -18.95 -17.92 6.23
N LYS A 82 -18.64 -18.77 5.25
CA LYS A 82 -17.34 -18.80 4.58
C LYS A 82 -17.45 -18.19 3.19
N GLY A 83 -16.53 -17.28 2.88
CA GLY A 83 -16.39 -16.68 1.57
C GLY A 83 -14.99 -16.87 1.01
N ARG A 84 -14.90 -17.11 -0.30
CA ARG A 84 -13.64 -17.11 -1.07
C ARG A 84 -13.85 -16.32 -2.34
N PHE A 85 -12.97 -15.35 -2.59
CA PHE A 85 -13.03 -14.56 -3.81
C PHE A 85 -11.65 -14.04 -4.21
N ASN A 86 -11.53 -13.72 -5.50
CA ASN A 86 -10.33 -13.12 -6.07
C ASN A 86 -10.69 -11.73 -6.58
N THR A 87 -9.82 -10.76 -6.37
CA THR A 87 -9.96 -9.44 -6.99
C THR A 87 -8.60 -8.96 -7.51
N TYR A 88 -8.64 -7.98 -8.40
CA TYR A 88 -7.46 -7.32 -8.93
C TYR A 88 -7.41 -5.89 -8.42
N ALA A 89 -6.21 -5.41 -8.14
CA ALA A 89 -5.98 -4.04 -7.75
C ALA A 89 -4.88 -3.42 -8.63
N VAL A 90 -5.11 -2.18 -9.04
CA VAL A 90 -4.12 -1.33 -9.71
C VAL A 90 -3.87 -0.10 -8.85
N GLN A 91 -2.62 0.31 -8.72
CA GLN A 91 -2.23 1.48 -7.94
C GLN A 91 -1.13 2.25 -8.69
N THR A 92 -1.21 3.57 -8.65
CA THR A 92 -0.18 4.47 -9.14
C THR A 92 0.25 5.39 -8.01
N GLY A 93 1.55 5.61 -7.87
CA GLY A 93 2.12 6.52 -6.87
C GLY A 93 3.01 7.56 -7.52
N VAL A 94 3.01 8.78 -6.98
CA VAL A 94 3.99 9.81 -7.29
C VAL A 94 4.54 10.35 -5.99
N GLU A 95 5.86 10.42 -5.87
CA GLU A 95 6.57 10.94 -4.70
C GLU A 95 7.62 11.95 -5.14
N ALA A 96 7.83 12.97 -4.30
CA ALA A 96 8.86 13.97 -4.49
C ALA A 96 9.44 14.36 -3.13
N GLY A 97 10.75 14.58 -3.10
CA GLY A 97 11.44 14.99 -1.89
C GLY A 97 12.77 15.65 -2.20
N LYS A 98 13.43 16.11 -1.14
CA LYS A 98 14.77 16.69 -1.24
C LYS A 98 15.59 16.32 -0.03
N ARG A 99 16.72 15.69 -0.27
CA ARG A 99 17.70 15.40 0.77
C ARG A 99 18.63 16.59 0.97
N PHE A 100 18.74 17.03 2.22
CA PHE A 100 19.70 18.03 2.67
C PHE A 100 20.75 17.33 3.52
N THR A 101 22.03 17.42 3.13
CA THR A 101 23.15 16.91 3.90
C THR A 101 23.85 18.03 4.66
N PHE A 102 24.37 17.74 5.85
CA PHE A 102 25.10 18.70 6.68
C PHE A 102 26.08 17.98 7.63
N GLY A 103 26.91 18.78 8.31
CA GLY A 103 28.03 18.28 9.12
C GLY A 103 29.36 18.34 8.36
N ALA A 104 30.47 18.19 9.09
CA ALA A 104 31.82 18.36 8.55
C ALA A 104 32.15 17.39 7.40
N GLU A 105 31.51 16.22 7.38
CA GLU A 105 31.67 15.20 6.33
C GLU A 105 30.37 14.95 5.53
N GLU A 106 29.39 15.87 5.60
CA GLU A 106 28.04 15.66 5.03
C GLU A 106 27.38 14.35 5.50
N ASN A 107 27.67 13.99 6.74
CA ASN A 107 27.28 12.74 7.38
C ASN A 107 25.88 12.77 7.98
N TRP A 108 25.31 13.95 8.24
CA TRP A 108 23.93 14.07 8.68
C TRP A 108 23.02 14.42 7.52
N PHE A 109 21.78 13.95 7.54
CA PHE A 109 20.80 14.35 6.55
C PHE A 109 19.40 14.55 7.12
N VAL A 110 18.63 15.40 6.44
CA VAL A 110 17.19 15.57 6.58
C VAL A 110 16.53 15.47 5.20
N ASP A 111 15.39 14.79 5.12
CA ASP A 111 14.74 14.37 3.87
C ASP A 111 13.21 14.59 3.96
N PRO A 112 12.73 15.84 3.78
CA PRO A 112 11.31 16.13 3.60
C PRO A 112 10.79 15.54 2.29
N GLN A 113 9.60 14.94 2.36
CA GLN A 113 8.99 14.23 1.23
C GLN A 113 7.47 14.34 1.26
N VAL A 114 6.87 14.26 0.07
CA VAL A 114 5.42 14.18 -0.12
C VAL A 114 5.10 13.14 -1.17
N GLN A 115 3.95 12.47 -1.03
CA GLN A 115 3.51 11.43 -1.94
C GLN A 115 2.00 11.44 -2.12
N ILE A 116 1.55 11.08 -3.32
CA ILE A 116 0.16 10.77 -3.62
C ILE A 116 0.09 9.34 -4.17
N LEU A 117 -0.81 8.54 -3.63
CA LEU A 117 -1.11 7.18 -4.06
C LEU A 117 -2.57 7.10 -4.49
N TYR A 118 -2.82 6.75 -5.74
CA TYR A 118 -4.16 6.46 -6.25
C TYR A 118 -4.30 4.97 -6.54
N GLY A 119 -5.39 4.35 -6.08
CA GLY A 119 -5.63 2.93 -6.27
C GLY A 119 -7.08 2.61 -6.61
N ASN A 120 -7.26 1.54 -7.38
CA ASN A 120 -8.56 0.94 -7.65
C ASN A 120 -8.51 -0.56 -7.36
N ILE A 121 -9.44 -1.04 -6.54
CA ILE A 121 -9.73 -2.47 -6.36
C ILE A 121 -10.99 -2.77 -7.17
N ARG A 122 -10.91 -3.77 -8.06
CA ARG A 122 -12.03 -4.18 -8.91
C ARG A 122 -13.15 -4.80 -8.07
N HIS A 123 -14.37 -4.61 -8.56
CA HIS A 123 -15.55 -5.26 -8.00
C HIS A 123 -15.42 -6.79 -8.11
N THR A 124 -16.15 -7.51 -7.26
CA THR A 124 -16.21 -8.97 -7.32
C THR A 124 -17.52 -9.47 -6.73
N SER A 125 -18.03 -10.58 -7.28
CA SER A 125 -19.19 -11.28 -6.74
C SER A 125 -18.75 -12.64 -6.24
N PHE A 126 -19.25 -13.05 -5.08
CA PHE A 126 -19.06 -14.40 -4.58
C PHE A 126 -20.29 -14.88 -3.81
N LYS A 127 -20.43 -16.20 -3.71
CA LYS A 127 -21.49 -16.84 -2.94
C LYS A 127 -20.88 -17.50 -1.71
N THR A 128 -21.49 -17.27 -0.55
CA THR A 128 -21.11 -17.94 0.68
C THR A 128 -21.66 -19.37 0.71
N ASP A 129 -21.10 -20.21 1.57
CA ASP A 129 -21.61 -21.57 1.85
C ASP A 129 -23.05 -21.56 2.39
N THR A 130 -23.44 -20.49 3.08
CA THR A 130 -24.81 -20.23 3.57
C THR A 130 -25.78 -19.74 2.48
N GLY A 131 -25.33 -19.61 1.23
CA GLY A 131 -26.18 -19.26 0.09
C GLY A 131 -26.40 -17.76 -0.13
N VAL A 132 -25.73 -16.90 0.64
CA VAL A 132 -25.76 -15.44 0.45
C VAL A 132 -24.85 -15.07 -0.72
N THR A 133 -25.39 -14.33 -1.68
CA THR A 133 -24.58 -13.71 -2.74
C THR A 133 -24.14 -12.33 -2.29
N ALA A 134 -22.84 -12.10 -2.26
CA ALA A 134 -22.23 -10.81 -1.94
C ALA A 134 -21.61 -10.22 -3.21
N HIS A 135 -22.01 -9.00 -3.56
CA HIS A 135 -21.43 -8.20 -4.62
C HIS A 135 -20.64 -7.05 -4.00
N VAL A 136 -19.32 -7.18 -3.95
CA VAL A 136 -18.41 -6.15 -3.48
C VAL A 136 -18.19 -5.17 -4.62
N LYS A 137 -18.57 -3.90 -4.41
CA LYS A 137 -18.38 -2.85 -5.41
C LYS A 137 -16.89 -2.50 -5.55
N SER A 138 -16.55 -1.90 -6.69
CA SER A 138 -15.20 -1.37 -6.88
C SER A 138 -14.92 -0.28 -5.85
N MET A 139 -13.68 -0.24 -5.37
CA MET A 139 -13.23 0.72 -4.37
C MET A 139 -12.08 1.53 -4.94
N ASN A 140 -12.23 2.85 -4.95
CA ASN A 140 -11.15 3.79 -5.25
C ASN A 140 -10.53 4.27 -3.94
N SER A 141 -9.24 4.53 -3.95
CA SER A 141 -8.45 5.00 -2.82
C SER A 141 -7.55 6.13 -3.32
N LEU A 142 -7.46 7.20 -2.54
CA LEU A 142 -6.59 8.34 -2.81
C LEU A 142 -5.95 8.69 -1.48
N ILE A 143 -4.67 8.39 -1.35
CA ILE A 143 -3.91 8.62 -0.14
C ILE A 143 -2.90 9.73 -0.41
N GLY A 144 -2.90 10.76 0.42
CA GLY A 144 -1.82 11.74 0.49
C GLY A 144 -0.92 11.42 1.67
N ARG A 145 0.39 11.59 1.50
CA ARG A 145 1.40 11.43 2.55
C ARG A 145 2.35 12.61 2.53
N ALA A 146 2.69 13.11 3.70
CA ALA A 146 3.75 14.09 3.91
C ALA A 146 4.59 13.64 5.10
N GLY A 147 5.90 13.74 5.00
CA GLY A 147 6.78 13.28 6.05
C GLY A 147 8.18 13.86 5.97
N VAL A 148 8.98 13.52 6.97
CA VAL A 148 10.37 13.90 7.07
C VAL A 148 11.18 12.73 7.61
N GLY A 149 12.27 12.41 6.91
CA GLY A 149 13.32 11.52 7.38
C GLY A 149 14.50 12.31 7.93
N ALA A 150 15.19 11.76 8.94
CA ALA A 150 16.49 12.24 9.38
C ALA A 150 17.40 11.05 9.67
N GLY A 151 18.69 11.21 9.47
CA GLY A 151 19.62 10.11 9.69
C GLY A 151 21.07 10.49 9.62
N TYR A 152 21.90 9.47 9.78
CA TYR A 152 23.35 9.56 9.78
C TYR A 152 23.93 8.57 8.78
N LYS A 153 24.83 9.06 7.93
CA LYS A 153 25.61 8.31 6.96
C LYS A 153 27.01 8.06 7.54
N ALA A 154 27.27 6.83 7.96
CA ALA A 154 28.59 6.35 8.35
C ALA A 154 29.30 5.68 7.16
N LYS A 155 30.60 5.38 7.34
CA LYS A 155 31.42 4.72 6.32
C LYS A 155 30.94 3.30 5.96
N GLN A 156 30.30 2.60 6.90
CA GLN A 156 29.86 1.20 6.73
C GLN A 156 28.33 1.07 6.57
N GLY A 157 27.61 2.19 6.52
CA GLY A 157 26.16 2.17 6.41
C GLY A 157 25.49 3.47 6.83
N SER A 158 24.17 3.54 6.66
CA SER A 158 23.37 4.69 7.07
C SER A 158 22.23 4.26 7.98
N GLU A 159 22.00 4.99 9.06
CA GLU A 159 20.87 4.80 9.96
C GLU A 159 19.89 5.95 9.80
N PHE A 160 18.58 5.67 9.91
CA PHE A 160 17.57 6.70 9.73
C PHE A 160 16.33 6.45 10.58
N ILE A 161 15.64 7.54 10.87
CA ILE A 161 14.27 7.58 11.38
C ILE A 161 13.42 8.44 10.44
N ARG A 162 12.14 8.13 10.31
CA ARG A 162 11.19 8.86 9.50
C ARG A 162 9.84 8.92 10.19
N ALA A 163 9.20 10.07 10.10
CA ALA A 163 7.84 10.30 10.54
C ALA A 163 7.00 10.78 9.36
N ASP A 164 5.84 10.16 9.15
CA ASP A 164 4.91 10.46 8.08
C ASP A 164 3.50 10.69 8.64
N ALA A 165 2.77 11.63 8.06
CA ALA A 165 1.33 11.81 8.23
C ALA A 165 0.63 11.44 6.91
N LEU A 166 -0.41 10.61 7.01
CA LEU A 166 -1.14 10.07 5.87
C LEU A 166 -2.64 10.34 6.01
N ARG A 167 -3.31 10.53 4.88
CA ARG A 167 -4.76 10.72 4.81
C ARG A 167 -5.34 9.96 3.63
N GLU A 168 -6.34 9.12 3.88
CA GLU A 168 -7.20 8.55 2.85
C GLU A 168 -8.42 9.47 2.62
N PHE A 169 -8.62 9.89 1.38
CA PHE A 169 -9.61 10.90 1.03
C PHE A 169 -10.89 10.34 0.42
N THR A 170 -10.87 9.13 -0.14
CA THR A 170 -11.95 8.65 -1.04
C THR A 170 -12.47 7.26 -0.75
N ALA A 171 -11.73 6.43 -0.01
CA ALA A 171 -12.08 5.02 0.14
C ALA A 171 -13.43 4.81 0.86
N ASP A 172 -14.34 4.14 0.15
CA ASP A 172 -15.62 3.64 0.65
C ASP A 172 -15.69 2.13 0.32
N TYR A 173 -15.83 1.27 1.32
CA TYR A 173 -16.10 -0.14 1.10
C TYR A 173 -17.61 -0.40 1.04
N LYS A 174 -18.10 -0.96 -0.06
CA LYS A 174 -19.53 -1.18 -0.31
C LYS A 174 -19.79 -2.61 -0.75
N VAL A 175 -20.76 -3.27 -0.11
CA VAL A 175 -21.17 -4.64 -0.43
C VAL A 175 -22.68 -4.74 -0.48
N ASP A 176 -23.21 -5.26 -1.59
CA ASP A 176 -24.63 -5.60 -1.72
C ASP A 176 -24.79 -7.11 -1.46
N TYR A 177 -25.68 -7.47 -0.54
CA TYR A 177 -25.99 -8.86 -0.17
C TYR A 177 -27.38 -9.25 -0.67
N SER A 178 -27.51 -10.49 -1.14
CA SER A 178 -28.81 -11.05 -1.52
C SER A 178 -28.94 -12.53 -1.14
N VAL A 179 -30.11 -12.91 -0.64
CA VAL A 179 -30.47 -14.30 -0.33
C VAL A 179 -31.98 -14.50 -0.50
N LYS A 180 -32.39 -15.43 -1.36
CA LYS A 180 -33.81 -15.66 -1.73
C LYS A 180 -34.50 -14.32 -2.08
N ASN A 181 -35.45 -13.86 -1.27
CA ASN A 181 -36.21 -12.62 -1.46
C ASN A 181 -35.70 -11.44 -0.61
N ALA A 182 -34.62 -11.62 0.16
CA ALA A 182 -34.04 -10.57 0.99
C ALA A 182 -32.82 -9.95 0.31
N ARG A 183 -32.72 -8.61 0.40
CA ARG A 183 -31.57 -7.82 -0.03
C ARG A 183 -31.12 -6.94 1.12
N ASN A 184 -29.82 -6.74 1.25
CA ASN A 184 -29.24 -5.81 2.22
C ASN A 184 -27.99 -5.17 1.63
N GLN A 185 -27.56 -4.03 2.17
CA GLN A 185 -26.34 -3.36 1.75
C GLN A 185 -25.53 -2.94 2.98
N SER A 186 -24.21 -3.04 2.86
CA SER A 186 -23.28 -2.48 3.84
C SER A 186 -22.39 -1.44 3.15
N LYS A 187 -22.14 -0.34 3.85
CA LYS A 187 -21.17 0.68 3.49
C LYS A 187 -20.31 0.97 4.71
N VAL A 188 -19.00 0.95 4.54
CA VAL A 188 -18.02 1.39 5.53
C VAL A 188 -17.21 2.51 4.92
N ASP A 189 -17.15 3.65 5.62
CA ASP A 189 -16.24 4.74 5.28
C ASP A 189 -14.83 4.36 5.75
N LEU A 190 -13.86 4.40 4.84
CA LEU A 190 -12.46 4.08 5.13
C LEU A 190 -11.57 5.33 5.08
N LYS A 191 -12.16 6.53 4.99
CA LYS A 191 -11.42 7.79 5.05
C LYS A 191 -10.89 8.00 6.46
N ASP A 192 -9.58 7.94 6.60
CA ASP A 192 -8.92 8.09 7.89
C ASP A 192 -7.60 8.86 7.76
N THR A 193 -7.12 9.38 8.88
CA THR A 193 -5.82 10.03 9.02
C THR A 193 -4.99 9.24 10.02
N TRP A 194 -3.78 8.87 9.65
CA TRP A 194 -2.88 8.16 10.56
C TRP A 194 -1.45 8.66 10.44
N GLY A 195 -0.67 8.37 11.47
CA GLY A 195 0.77 8.63 11.50
C GLY A 195 1.55 7.33 11.39
N GLU A 196 2.71 7.39 10.74
CA GLU A 196 3.67 6.29 10.67
C GLU A 196 5.02 6.76 11.16
N ILE A 197 5.69 5.91 11.94
CA ILE A 197 7.08 6.10 12.35
C ILE A 197 7.85 4.87 11.86
N SER A 198 8.94 5.10 11.15
CA SER A 198 9.83 4.03 10.67
C SER A 198 11.27 4.33 11.03
N ALA A 199 12.05 3.28 11.29
CA ALA A 199 13.48 3.37 11.52
C ALA A 199 14.17 2.22 10.80
N GLY A 200 15.41 2.42 10.35
CA GLY A 200 16.15 1.41 9.63
C GLY A 200 17.64 1.73 9.50
N ALA A 201 18.39 0.71 9.07
CA ALA A 201 19.80 0.82 8.73
C ALA A 201 20.04 0.19 7.36
N ILE A 202 20.90 0.83 6.56
CA ILE A 202 21.37 0.33 5.28
C ILE A 202 22.86 0.07 5.43
N SER A 203 23.28 -1.20 5.40
CA SER A 203 24.69 -1.57 5.36
C SER A 203 25.17 -1.62 3.91
N ILE A 204 26.41 -1.19 3.67
CA ILE A 204 27.10 -1.27 2.37
C ILE A 204 28.01 -2.49 2.36
#